data_AF-A0A8S2G7L1-F1
#
_entry.id   AF-A0A8S2G7L1-F1
#
_cell.length_a   1.000
_cell.length_b   1.000
_cell.length_c   1.000
_cell.angle_alpha   90.00
_cell.angle_beta   90.00
_cell.angle_gamma   90.00
#
_symmetry.space_group_name_H-M   'P 1'
#
loop_
_entity.id
_entity.type
_entity.pdbx_description
1 polymer ?
#
loop_
_entity_poly.entity_id
_entity_poly.type
_entity_poly.pdbx_seq_one_letter_code
_entity_poly.pdbx_strand_id
1 'polypeptide(L)'
;FEQTYKSSEAIRWYSKDAFIYRLVNIALRIEDVEALYSLTYYTADLCLQLALKHKEFIKSSSSLTSLTLYRGLKASKNEIQTYKNNIGNLISTNGFLSTSVLRKVAYDFAKNRRNAPRA
;
A
#
# COMPACT_ATOMS: atom_id res chain seq x y z
N PHE A 1 19.11 5.14 3.16
CA PHE A 1 18.19 5.59 2.09
C PHE A 1 18.89 6.64 1.25
N GLU A 2 19.24 7.79 1.80
CA GLU A 2 19.88 8.92 1.09
C GLU A 2 21.05 8.53 0.18
N GLN A 3 21.97 7.68 0.62
CA GLN A 3 23.17 7.34 -0.15
C GLN A 3 22.99 6.17 -1.15
N THR A 4 21.96 5.34 -0.96
CA THR A 4 21.82 4.05 -1.67
C THR A 4 20.54 3.94 -2.46
N TYR A 5 19.63 4.90 -2.31
CA TYR A 5 18.35 4.90 -3.01
C TYR A 5 18.59 5.18 -4.49
N LYS A 6 17.87 4.43 -5.33
CA LYS A 6 17.78 4.67 -6.77
C LYS A 6 16.31 4.70 -7.14
N SER A 7 15.94 5.64 -8.01
CA SER A 7 14.56 5.80 -8.48
C SER A 7 14.00 4.55 -9.14
N SER A 8 14.85 3.66 -9.68
CA SER A 8 14.49 2.35 -10.25
C SER A 8 14.28 1.24 -9.22
N GLU A 9 14.53 1.49 -7.93
CA GLU A 9 14.34 0.53 -6.83
C GLU A 9 13.21 0.93 -5.85
N ALA A 10 12.51 2.04 -6.07
CA ALA A 10 11.37 2.52 -5.26
C ALA A 10 10.40 1.42 -4.81
N ILE A 11 9.92 0.54 -5.71
CA ILE A 11 9.03 -0.59 -5.33
C ILE A 11 9.70 -1.52 -4.33
N ARG A 12 10.98 -1.86 -4.54
CA ARG A 12 11.76 -2.73 -3.64
C ARG A 12 11.90 -2.08 -2.27
N TRP A 13 12.24 -0.79 -2.21
CA TRP A 13 12.31 -0.03 -0.96
C TRP A 13 10.94 0.03 -0.25
N TYR A 14 9.85 0.18 -1.00
CA TYR A 14 8.49 0.19 -0.46
C TYR A 14 8.08 -1.18 0.11
N SER A 15 8.57 -2.27 -0.47
CA SER A 15 8.10 -3.62 -0.14
C SER A 15 8.94 -4.32 0.95
N LYS A 16 10.18 -3.90 1.20
CA LYS A 16 11.16 -4.57 2.09
C LYS A 16 10.95 -4.34 3.59
N ASP A 17 9.72 -4.11 4.07
CA ASP A 17 9.46 -3.67 5.47
C ASP A 17 10.37 -2.51 5.92
N ALA A 18 10.72 -1.64 4.97
CA ALA A 18 11.57 -0.49 5.23
C ALA A 18 10.76 0.62 5.91
N PHE A 19 11.45 1.52 6.59
CA PHE A 19 10.83 2.68 7.24
C PHE A 19 9.97 3.51 6.27
N ILE A 20 10.37 3.59 4.98
CA ILE A 20 9.69 4.41 3.97
C ILE A 20 8.25 3.94 3.68
N TYR A 21 7.99 2.63 3.71
CA TYR A 21 6.65 2.07 3.62
C TYR A 21 5.74 2.66 4.70
N ARG A 22 6.22 2.67 5.94
CA ARG A 22 5.46 3.19 7.09
C ARG A 22 5.27 4.70 6.98
N LEU A 23 6.34 5.44 6.67
CA LEU A 23 6.27 6.90 6.55
C LEU A 23 5.25 7.34 5.50
N VAL A 24 5.33 6.79 4.29
CA VAL A 24 4.41 7.15 3.19
C VAL A 24 2.97 6.82 3.55
N ASN A 25 2.68 5.64 4.08
CA ASN A 25 1.30 5.27 4.44
C ASN A 25 0.76 6.01 5.67
N ILE A 26 1.62 6.43 6.59
CA ILE A 26 1.19 7.28 7.71
C ILE A 26 0.84 8.65 7.16
N ALA A 27 1.76 9.30 6.43
CA ALA A 27 1.54 10.63 5.86
C ALA A 27 0.27 10.70 5.01
N LEU A 28 0.02 9.68 4.18
CA LEU A 28 -1.23 9.58 3.40
C LEU A 28 -2.47 9.38 4.26
N ARG A 29 -2.39 8.58 5.35
CA ARG A 29 -3.54 8.28 6.21
C ARG A 29 -3.98 9.46 7.06
N ILE A 30 -3.02 10.25 7.55
CA ILE A 30 -3.30 11.43 8.38
C ILE A 30 -3.31 12.74 7.56
N GLU A 31 -3.17 12.64 6.23
CA GLU A 31 -3.17 13.77 5.30
C GLU A 31 -2.13 14.85 5.68
N ASP A 32 -0.96 14.41 6.13
CA ASP A 32 0.14 15.29 6.53
C ASP A 32 0.84 15.86 5.29
N VAL A 33 0.43 17.07 4.90
CA VAL A 33 0.89 17.75 3.70
C VAL A 33 2.40 18.01 3.73
N GLU A 34 2.97 18.36 4.88
CA GLU A 34 4.40 18.66 5.02
C GLU A 34 5.24 17.38 4.87
N ALA A 35 4.79 16.28 5.49
CA ALA A 35 5.42 14.99 5.31
C ALA A 35 5.30 14.50 3.86
N LEU A 36 4.14 14.69 3.22
CA LEU A 36 3.94 14.33 1.81
C LEU A 36 4.82 15.17 0.88
N TYR A 37 4.97 16.47 1.16
CA TYR A 37 5.89 17.33 0.42
C TYR A 37 7.32 16.82 0.51
N SER A 38 7.78 16.48 1.72
CA SER A 38 9.11 15.91 1.97
C SER A 38 9.34 14.56 1.28
N LEU A 39 8.27 13.77 1.11
CA LEU A 39 8.30 12.45 0.47
C LEU A 39 8.00 12.50 -1.04
N THR A 40 7.74 13.68 -1.61
CA THR A 40 7.18 13.83 -2.97
C THR A 40 8.03 13.14 -4.03
N TYR A 41 9.35 13.31 -3.99
CA TYR A 41 10.26 12.65 -4.94
C TYR A 41 10.17 11.13 -4.89
N TYR A 42 10.17 10.56 -3.67
CA TYR A 42 10.04 9.12 -3.51
C TYR A 42 8.66 8.61 -3.96
N THR A 43 7.58 9.32 -3.62
CA THR A 43 6.23 8.93 -4.05
C THR A 43 6.05 9.04 -5.56
N ALA A 44 6.68 10.03 -6.20
CA ALA A 44 6.67 10.16 -7.66
C ALA A 44 7.38 8.99 -8.33
N ASP A 45 8.57 8.62 -7.85
CA ASP A 45 9.31 7.45 -8.33
C ASP A 45 8.52 6.14 -8.13
N LEU A 46 7.87 5.99 -6.97
CA LEU A 46 7.05 4.82 -6.65
C LEU A 46 5.85 4.72 -7.61
N CYS A 47 5.12 5.81 -7.83
CA CYS A 47 4.01 5.87 -8.77
C CYS A 47 4.46 5.56 -10.20
N LEU A 48 5.58 6.13 -10.64
CA LEU A 48 6.14 5.88 -11.97
C LEU A 48 6.47 4.40 -12.16
N GLN A 49 7.18 3.80 -11.21
CA GLN A 49 7.52 2.39 -11.29
C GLN A 49 6.30 1.47 -11.24
N LEU A 50 5.30 1.77 -10.40
CA LEU A 50 4.07 1.00 -10.36
C LEU A 50 3.34 1.07 -11.70
N ALA A 51 3.30 2.23 -12.35
CA ALA A 51 2.71 2.39 -13.68
C ALA A 51 3.47 1.58 -14.75
N LEU A 52 4.80 1.55 -14.69
CA LEU A 52 5.62 0.71 -15.59
C LEU A 52 5.36 -0.78 -15.36
N LYS A 53 5.34 -1.23 -14.09
CA LYS A 53 5.03 -2.63 -13.74
C LYS A 53 3.61 -3.04 -14.11
N HIS A 54 2.65 -2.13 -13.99
CA HIS A 54 1.29 -2.36 -14.44
C HIS A 54 1.24 -2.56 -15.97
N LYS A 55 1.94 -1.73 -16.75
CA LYS A 55 2.03 -1.92 -18.22
C LYS A 55 2.65 -3.27 -18.59
N GLU A 56 3.71 -3.69 -17.90
CA GLU A 56 4.31 -5.02 -18.08
C GLU A 56 3.32 -6.14 -17.76
N PHE A 57 2.65 -6.03 -16.60
CA PHE A 57 1.67 -7.01 -16.14
C PHE A 57 0.53 -7.19 -17.14
N ILE A 58 -0.10 -6.11 -17.60
CA ILE A 58 -1.21 -6.15 -18.57
C ILE A 58 -0.79 -6.79 -19.90
N LYS A 59 0.43 -6.52 -20.38
CA LYS A 59 0.96 -7.16 -21.60
C LYS A 59 1.11 -8.67 -21.42
N SER A 60 1.59 -9.12 -20.25
CA SER A 60 1.81 -10.54 -19.96
C SER A 60 0.55 -11.31 -19.57
N SER A 61 -0.50 -10.61 -19.14
CA SER A 61 -1.73 -11.18 -18.59
C SER A 61 -2.95 -10.86 -19.46
N SER A 62 -2.78 -10.86 -20.79
CA SER A 62 -3.78 -10.42 -21.78
C SER A 62 -5.14 -11.14 -21.71
N SER A 63 -5.23 -12.28 -21.01
CA SER A 63 -6.46 -13.04 -20.78
C SER A 63 -7.06 -12.90 -19.36
N LEU A 64 -6.41 -12.20 -18.44
CA LEU A 64 -6.84 -12.11 -17.05
C LEU A 64 -7.90 -11.01 -16.87
N THR A 65 -9.17 -11.41 -16.75
CA THR A 65 -10.29 -10.47 -16.57
C THR A 65 -10.52 -10.08 -15.10
N SER A 66 -10.02 -10.88 -14.15
CA SER A 66 -10.12 -10.60 -12.72
C SER A 66 -8.97 -11.22 -11.94
N LEU A 67 -8.56 -10.57 -10.86
CA LEU A 67 -7.50 -11.02 -9.96
C LEU A 67 -7.99 -10.95 -8.52
N THR A 68 -8.04 -12.09 -7.85
CA THR A 68 -8.37 -12.15 -6.43
C THR A 68 -7.12 -11.97 -5.58
N LEU A 69 -7.10 -10.94 -4.75
CA LEU A 69 -6.00 -10.62 -3.84
C LEU A 69 -6.52 -10.48 -2.41
N TYR A 70 -5.62 -10.67 -1.45
CA TYR A 70 -5.93 -10.61 -0.03
C TYR A 70 -5.11 -9.51 0.64
N ARG A 71 -5.77 -8.70 1.47
CA ARG A 71 -5.13 -7.68 2.30
C ARG A 71 -5.38 -7.97 3.77
N GLY A 72 -4.29 -8.01 4.55
CA GLY A 72 -4.36 -7.99 6.00
C GLY A 72 -4.44 -6.56 6.50
N LEU A 73 -5.45 -6.26 7.31
CA LEU A 73 -5.65 -4.95 7.92
C LEU A 73 -5.92 -5.14 9.42
N LYS A 74 -5.35 -4.27 10.24
CA LYS A 74 -5.86 -4.03 11.59
C LYS A 74 -6.81 -2.84 11.53
N ALA A 75 -8.03 -3.08 11.97
CA ALA A 75 -9.08 -2.07 12.01
C ALA A 75 -9.70 -2.07 13.41
N SER A 76 -10.01 -0.88 13.90
CA SER A 76 -10.85 -0.68 15.07
C SER A 76 -12.26 -1.21 14.82
N LYS A 77 -13.02 -1.43 15.90
CA LYS A 77 -14.43 -1.81 15.80
C LYS A 77 -15.24 -0.79 14.99
N ASN A 78 -14.92 0.49 15.11
CA ASN A 78 -15.58 1.57 14.38
C ASN A 78 -15.28 1.50 12.89
N GLU A 79 -14.01 1.33 12.49
CA GLU A 79 -13.65 1.14 11.08
C GLU A 79 -14.34 -0.08 10.47
N ILE A 80 -14.41 -1.19 11.21
CA ILE A 80 -15.16 -2.39 10.77
C ILE A 80 -16.64 -2.07 10.60
N GLN A 81 -17.24 -1.31 11.51
CA GLN A 81 -18.64 -0.92 11.40
C GLN A 81 -18.88 0.02 10.21
N THR A 82 -17.97 0.96 9.94
CA THR A 82 -18.00 1.79 8.75
C THR A 82 -17.97 0.93 7.48
N TYR A 83 -17.10 -0.09 7.42
CA TYR A 83 -17.09 -1.00 6.27
C TYR A 83 -18.40 -1.79 6.13
N LYS A 84 -18.99 -2.26 7.23
CA LYS A 84 -20.29 -2.96 7.20
C LYS A 84 -21.43 -2.07 6.72
N ASN A 85 -21.45 -0.82 7.18
CA ASN A 85 -22.47 0.16 6.78
C ASN A 85 -22.30 0.61 5.32
N ASN A 86 -21.11 0.40 4.73
CA ASN A 86 -20.78 0.79 3.36
C ASN A 86 -20.83 -0.37 2.35
N ILE A 87 -21.46 -1.51 2.70
CA ILE A 87 -21.63 -2.63 1.77
C ILE A 87 -22.46 -2.19 0.56
N GLY A 88 -21.98 -2.53 -0.64
CA GLY A 88 -22.62 -2.13 -1.91
C GLY A 88 -22.17 -0.77 -2.44
N ASN A 89 -21.35 -0.04 -1.69
CA ASN A 89 -20.82 1.28 -2.08
C ASN A 89 -19.30 1.23 -2.33
N LEU A 90 -18.77 2.33 -2.87
CA LEU A 90 -17.33 2.50 -3.12
C LEU A 90 -16.55 2.81 -1.84
N ILE A 91 -15.31 2.33 -1.80
CA ILE A 91 -14.34 2.65 -0.75
C ILE A 91 -13.15 3.34 -1.42
N SER A 92 -12.85 4.56 -0.99
CA SER A 92 -11.57 5.20 -1.29
C SER A 92 -10.55 4.86 -0.22
N THR A 93 -9.29 4.68 -0.61
CA THR A 93 -8.22 4.33 0.32
C THR A 93 -7.17 5.43 0.34
N ASN A 94 -6.93 6.03 1.50
CA ASN A 94 -5.93 7.07 1.72
C ASN A 94 -4.53 6.48 1.84
N GLY A 95 -4.06 5.81 0.77
CA GLY A 95 -2.76 5.16 0.72
C GLY A 95 -2.65 4.05 -0.32
N PHE A 96 -1.42 3.57 -0.51
CA PHE A 96 -1.16 2.46 -1.42
C PHE A 96 -1.64 1.12 -0.82
N LEU A 97 -2.27 0.30 -1.67
CA LEU A 97 -2.78 -1.01 -1.28
C LEU A 97 -1.73 -2.10 -1.50
N SER A 98 -1.03 -2.46 -0.43
CA SER A 98 -0.28 -3.73 -0.36
C SER A 98 -1.23 -4.91 -0.18
N THR A 99 -1.15 -5.88 -1.08
CA THR A 99 -1.97 -7.09 -1.11
C THR A 99 -1.11 -8.31 -1.44
N SER A 100 -1.62 -9.51 -1.18
CA SER A 100 -0.95 -10.78 -1.54
C SER A 100 -1.92 -11.72 -2.25
N VAL A 101 -1.41 -12.50 -3.19
CA VAL A 101 -2.13 -13.65 -3.77
C VAL A 101 -2.33 -14.77 -2.74
N LEU A 102 -1.45 -14.85 -1.73
CA LEU A 102 -1.52 -15.87 -0.69
C LEU A 102 -2.31 -15.35 0.52
N ARG A 103 -3.47 -15.94 0.78
CA ARG A 103 -4.32 -15.58 1.94
C ARG A 103 -3.57 -15.70 3.27
N LYS A 104 -2.66 -16.68 3.41
CA LYS A 104 -1.83 -16.86 4.61
C LYS A 104 -0.98 -15.62 4.90
N VAL A 105 -0.35 -15.04 3.89
CA VAL A 105 0.47 -13.83 4.03
C VAL A 105 -0.40 -12.68 4.54
N ALA A 106 -1.56 -12.43 3.92
CA ALA A 106 -2.49 -11.40 4.39
C ALA A 106 -2.94 -11.62 5.85
N TYR A 107 -3.18 -12.87 6.24
CA TYR A 107 -3.53 -13.21 7.61
C TYR A 107 -2.40 -12.90 8.61
N ASP A 108 -1.15 -13.22 8.25
CA ASP A 108 0.02 -12.91 9.07
C ASP A 108 0.19 -11.39 9.25
N PHE A 109 -0.07 -10.60 8.20
CA PHE A 109 -0.10 -9.14 8.27
C PHE A 109 -1.17 -8.62 9.25
N ALA A 110 -2.38 -9.20 9.26
CA ALA A 110 -3.44 -8.80 10.18
C ALA A 110 -3.10 -9.14 11.64
N LYS A 111 -2.40 -10.25 11.89
CA LYS A 111 -1.99 -10.66 13.25
C LYS A 111 -0.83 -9.85 13.81
N ASN A 112 0.11 -9.39 12.98
CA ASN A 112 1.37 -8.83 13.44
C ASN A 112 1.23 -7.50 14.20
N ARG A 113 1.58 -7.51 15.49
CA ARG A 113 2.06 -6.39 16.35
C ARG A 113 2.40 -5.08 15.63
N ARG A 114 3.47 -5.14 14.82
CA ARG A 114 4.29 -4.01 14.37
C ARG A 114 3.64 -3.12 13.30
N ASN A 115 2.58 -3.57 12.65
CA ASN A 115 1.92 -2.86 11.54
C ASN A 115 0.65 -2.10 11.96
N ALA A 116 0.37 -2.01 13.26
CA ALA A 116 -0.72 -1.17 13.75
C ALA A 116 -0.35 0.32 13.57
N PRO A 117 -1.27 1.18 13.09
CA PRO A 117 -1.15 2.60 13.37
C PRO A 117 -1.09 2.75 14.90
N ARG A 118 -0.07 3.45 15.41
CA ARG A 118 -0.08 3.86 16.81
C ARG A 118 -1.16 4.95 16.91
N ALA A 119 -2.09 4.75 17.82
CA ALA A 119 -3.09 5.75 18.20
C ALA A 119 -2.40 6.94 18.87
#